data_AF-A0AA39HM79-F1
#
_entry.id   AF-A0AA39HM79-F1
#
_cell.length_a   1.000
_cell.length_b   1.000
_cell.length_c   1.000
_cell.angle_alpha   90.00
_cell.angle_beta   90.00
_cell.angle_gamma   90.00
#
_symmetry.space_group_name_H-M   'P 1'
#
loop_
_entity.id
_entity.type
_entity.pdbx_description
1 polymer ?
#
loop_
_entity_poly.entity_id
_entity_poly.type
_entity_poly.pdbx_seq_one_letter_code
_entity_poly.pdbx_strand_id
1 'polypeptide(L)'
;MFQPEKSSTFHRIDGSDNQLEYYSVTVDVDYGTDTVQFGQEFEESRFTINEFKFGLAHRIYDHSTSASDSSLVGIFGLSPSSTSRSSQSAFTQMRQHLDHPIFHLYLEYGGEELEGGKIEYGTANVDSQLCAHDAVTFPFPSDSYSFCVSLSVYFDDGAKHEGEDFHTVSALVDSGSNFILGPPEEVKKLAETVGATRDQGTTGPYHIPCAYAEQGKDIVFTAPGKQKLRVSARNYVVTMHDNEDVCLFGFADGSGDRRWIMGTPFLRGYCASFDLGKHEMSFRQRL
;
A
#
# COMPACT_ATOMS: atom_id res chain seq x y z
N MET A 1 -14.99 -9.75 -15.33
CA MET A 1 -16.11 -8.89 -14.90
C MET A 1 -17.18 -9.73 -14.23
N PHE A 2 -17.62 -9.35 -13.04
CA PHE A 2 -18.66 -10.06 -12.27
C PHE A 2 -20.04 -9.86 -12.91
N GLN A 3 -20.87 -10.91 -12.91
CA GLN A 3 -22.20 -10.96 -13.54
C GLN A 3 -23.25 -11.32 -12.49
N PRO A 4 -23.87 -10.31 -11.83
CA PRO A 4 -24.77 -10.54 -10.69
C PRO A 4 -25.94 -11.48 -11.02
N GLU A 5 -26.45 -11.43 -12.24
CA GLU A 5 -27.55 -12.27 -12.73
C GLU A 5 -27.21 -13.76 -12.85
N LYS A 6 -25.92 -14.11 -12.81
CA LYS A 6 -25.45 -15.50 -12.85
C LYS A 6 -25.17 -16.10 -11.47
N SER A 7 -25.19 -15.27 -10.42
CA SER A 7 -25.00 -15.72 -9.05
C SER A 7 -26.36 -15.95 -8.38
N SER A 8 -26.59 -17.17 -7.90
CA SER A 8 -27.79 -17.50 -7.14
C SER A 8 -27.77 -16.98 -5.70
N THR A 9 -26.60 -16.56 -5.21
CA THR A 9 -26.37 -16.06 -3.85
C THR A 9 -26.21 -14.54 -3.80
N PHE A 10 -26.23 -13.88 -4.96
CA PHE A 10 -26.16 -12.43 -5.02
C PHE A 10 -27.47 -11.78 -4.58
N HIS A 11 -27.35 -10.79 -3.69
CA HIS A 11 -28.46 -9.93 -3.27
C HIS A 11 -28.08 -8.46 -3.46
N ARG A 12 -28.87 -7.75 -4.27
CA ARG A 12 -28.71 -6.31 -4.45
C ARG A 12 -29.26 -5.56 -3.23
N ILE A 13 -28.59 -4.48 -2.84
CA ILE A 13 -29.05 -3.58 -1.79
C ILE A 13 -29.65 -2.34 -2.45
N ASP A 14 -30.97 -2.22 -2.42
CA ASP A 14 -31.68 -1.10 -3.04
C ASP A 14 -31.41 0.24 -2.33
N GLY A 15 -31.36 1.33 -3.10
CA GLY A 15 -31.12 2.68 -2.58
C GLY A 15 -29.68 2.91 -2.07
N SER A 16 -28.74 2.08 -2.53
CA SER A 16 -27.33 2.14 -2.14
C SER A 16 -26.43 2.88 -3.13
N ASP A 17 -27.01 3.45 -4.20
CA ASP A 17 -26.30 4.22 -5.21
C ASP A 17 -25.44 5.30 -4.56
N ASN A 18 -24.13 5.21 -4.77
CA ASN A 18 -23.17 6.18 -4.30
C ASN A 18 -22.12 6.43 -5.38
N GLN A 19 -21.51 7.61 -5.35
CA GLN A 19 -20.29 7.89 -6.08
C GLN A 19 -19.10 7.71 -5.16
N LEU A 20 -18.10 7.00 -5.64
CA LEU A 20 -16.79 6.88 -5.00
C LEU A 20 -15.77 7.64 -5.83
N GLU A 21 -15.01 8.50 -5.17
CA GLU A 21 -13.87 9.19 -5.76
C GLU A 21 -12.59 8.60 -5.19
N TYR A 22 -11.67 8.24 -6.09
CA TYR A 22 -10.32 7.81 -5.74
C TYR A 22 -9.32 8.42 -6.72
N TYR A 23 -8.45 9.29 -6.21
CA TYR A 23 -7.49 10.05 -7.01
C TYR A 23 -8.19 10.80 -8.16
N SER A 24 -7.89 10.48 -9.42
CA SER A 24 -8.51 11.06 -10.62
C SER A 24 -9.68 10.26 -11.17
N VAL A 25 -10.17 9.25 -10.44
CA VAL A 25 -11.21 8.33 -10.90
C VAL A 25 -12.47 8.50 -10.06
N THR A 26 -13.60 8.67 -10.74
CA THR A 26 -14.93 8.64 -10.13
C THR A 26 -15.66 7.37 -10.57
N VAL A 27 -16.31 6.68 -9.64
CA VAL A 27 -17.02 5.43 -9.92
C VAL A 27 -18.45 5.53 -9.41
N ASP A 28 -19.42 5.24 -10.28
CA ASP A 28 -20.80 5.00 -9.87
C ASP A 28 -20.92 3.54 -9.38
N VAL A 29 -21.40 3.37 -8.15
CA VAL A 29 -21.39 2.09 -7.45
C VAL A 29 -22.78 1.76 -6.91
N ASP A 30 -23.24 0.54 -7.22
CA ASP A 30 -24.33 -0.12 -6.51
C ASP A 30 -23.74 -1.07 -5.47
N TYR A 31 -24.34 -1.23 -4.30
CA TYR A 31 -23.90 -2.25 -3.35
C TYR A 31 -24.74 -3.52 -3.45
N GLY A 32 -24.08 -4.64 -3.18
CA GLY A 32 -24.72 -5.94 -3.00
C GLY A 32 -23.96 -6.81 -2.02
N THR A 33 -24.54 -7.95 -1.69
CA THR A 33 -23.87 -9.04 -0.98
C THR A 33 -23.80 -10.26 -1.86
N ASP A 34 -22.74 -11.04 -1.73
CA ASP A 34 -22.62 -12.36 -2.35
C ASP A 34 -21.69 -13.25 -1.52
N THR A 35 -21.62 -14.52 -1.90
CA THR A 35 -20.64 -15.47 -1.39
C THR A 35 -19.27 -15.20 -2.00
N VAL A 36 -18.29 -14.87 -1.15
CA VAL A 36 -16.89 -14.64 -1.54
C VAL A 36 -15.99 -15.65 -0.84
N GLN A 37 -15.12 -16.30 -1.61
CA GLN A 37 -14.13 -17.25 -1.12
C GLN A 37 -12.73 -16.64 -1.17
N PHE A 38 -11.94 -16.90 -0.14
CA PHE A 38 -10.58 -16.40 0.04
C PHE A 38 -9.59 -17.55 0.19
N GLY A 39 -8.36 -17.35 -0.30
CA GLY A 39 -7.29 -18.35 -0.35
C GLY A 39 -7.20 -19.04 -1.72
N GLN A 40 -6.08 -19.76 -1.97
CA GLN A 40 -5.88 -20.39 -3.28
C GLN A 40 -6.80 -21.59 -3.48
N GLU A 41 -7.15 -21.86 -4.73
CA GLU A 41 -7.97 -23.02 -5.07
C GLU A 41 -7.28 -24.31 -4.56
N PHE A 42 -8.06 -25.17 -3.90
CA PHE A 42 -7.62 -26.42 -3.27
C PHE A 42 -6.78 -26.32 -1.98
N GLU A 43 -6.53 -25.13 -1.44
CA GLU A 43 -5.98 -25.01 -0.09
C GLU A 43 -7.03 -25.33 1.00
N GLU A 44 -6.59 -26.01 2.06
CA GLU A 44 -7.41 -26.30 3.24
C GLU A 44 -7.69 -25.06 4.10
N SER A 45 -6.80 -24.06 4.05
CA SER A 45 -6.89 -22.78 4.76
C SER A 45 -7.88 -21.79 4.14
N ARG A 46 -8.60 -22.18 3.08
CA ARG A 46 -9.63 -21.33 2.49
C ARG A 46 -10.78 -21.08 3.45
N PHE A 47 -11.34 -19.89 3.38
CA PHE A 47 -12.58 -19.56 4.07
C PHE A 47 -13.56 -18.86 3.13
N THR A 48 -14.84 -18.96 3.47
CA THR A 48 -15.94 -18.43 2.67
C THR A 48 -16.80 -17.52 3.53
N ILE A 49 -17.19 -16.37 2.98
CA ILE A 49 -18.12 -15.43 3.58
C ILE A 49 -19.35 -15.38 2.69
N ASN A 50 -20.49 -15.87 3.16
CA ASN A 50 -21.70 -16.05 2.34
C ASN A 50 -22.44 -14.73 2.01
N GLU A 51 -22.32 -13.72 2.87
CA GLU A 51 -22.97 -12.42 2.73
C GLU A 51 -21.92 -11.29 2.75
N PHE A 52 -20.85 -11.46 1.99
CA PHE A 52 -19.81 -10.43 1.89
C PHE A 52 -20.34 -9.24 1.09
N LYS A 53 -20.32 -8.04 1.68
CA LYS A 53 -20.78 -6.80 1.06
C LYS A 53 -19.66 -6.16 0.24
N PHE A 54 -19.97 -5.82 -1.01
CA PHE A 54 -19.04 -5.12 -1.92
C PHE A 54 -19.79 -4.18 -2.87
N GLY A 55 -19.02 -3.30 -3.52
CA GLY A 55 -19.51 -2.37 -4.53
C GLY A 55 -19.38 -2.95 -5.94
N LEU A 56 -20.41 -2.77 -6.75
CA LEU A 56 -20.46 -3.05 -8.17
C LEU A 56 -20.30 -1.75 -8.94
N ALA A 57 -19.10 -1.55 -9.49
CA ALA A 57 -18.85 -0.47 -10.43
C ALA A 57 -19.62 -0.73 -11.73
N HIS A 58 -20.54 0.17 -12.09
CA HIS A 58 -21.24 0.08 -13.38
C HIS A 58 -20.86 1.22 -14.33
N ARG A 59 -20.24 2.29 -13.82
CA ARG A 59 -19.56 3.33 -14.62
C ARG A 59 -18.29 3.79 -13.93
N ILE A 60 -17.24 3.94 -14.72
CA ILE A 60 -15.94 4.46 -14.28
C ILE A 60 -15.64 5.68 -15.15
N TYR A 61 -15.40 6.81 -14.50
CA TYR A 61 -14.99 8.05 -15.11
C TYR A 61 -13.52 8.28 -14.74
N ASP A 62 -12.63 8.01 -15.69
CA ASP A 62 -11.21 8.34 -15.52
C ASP A 62 -10.94 9.75 -16.05
N HIS A 63 -10.52 10.64 -15.15
CA HIS A 63 -10.16 12.01 -15.47
C HIS A 63 -8.65 12.17 -15.70
N SER A 64 -7.88 11.07 -15.65
CA SER A 64 -6.46 11.07 -15.95
C SER A 64 -6.21 11.17 -17.46
N THR A 65 -5.05 11.72 -17.82
CA THR A 65 -4.57 11.76 -19.21
C THR A 65 -3.72 10.52 -19.55
N SER A 66 -3.58 9.58 -18.62
CA SER A 66 -2.82 8.34 -18.77
C SER A 66 -3.74 7.20 -19.21
N ALA A 67 -3.24 6.30 -20.06
CA ALA A 67 -3.97 5.08 -20.38
C ALA A 67 -4.13 4.24 -19.10
N SER A 68 -5.37 3.96 -18.71
CA SER A 68 -5.67 3.07 -17.58
C SER A 68 -5.15 1.66 -17.89
N ASP A 69 -4.34 1.10 -17.00
CA ASP A 69 -3.93 -0.30 -17.06
C ASP A 69 -5.17 -1.21 -17.04
N SER A 70 -5.31 -2.02 -18.09
CA SER A 70 -6.51 -2.82 -18.37
C SER A 70 -6.62 -4.12 -17.56
N SER A 71 -5.59 -4.47 -16.78
CA SER A 71 -5.51 -5.76 -16.09
C SER A 71 -6.24 -5.78 -14.74
N LEU A 72 -6.35 -4.63 -14.05
CA LEU A 72 -7.03 -4.52 -12.75
C LEU A 72 -8.55 -4.43 -12.94
N VAL A 73 -9.27 -5.42 -12.43
CA VAL A 73 -10.74 -5.51 -12.53
C VAL A 73 -11.49 -4.91 -11.33
N GLY A 74 -10.78 -4.43 -10.31
CA GLY A 74 -11.34 -3.82 -9.10
C GLY A 74 -10.30 -3.59 -7.99
N ILE A 75 -10.75 -3.02 -6.87
CA ILE A 75 -9.94 -2.75 -5.67
C ILE A 75 -10.55 -3.47 -4.47
N PHE A 76 -9.72 -4.16 -3.70
CA PHE A 76 -10.10 -4.79 -2.44
C PHE A 76 -9.50 -4.05 -1.25
N GLY A 77 -10.23 -3.08 -0.71
CA GLY A 77 -9.73 -2.18 0.34
C GLY A 77 -9.63 -2.82 1.73
N LEU A 78 -8.41 -2.97 2.24
CA LEU A 78 -8.09 -3.62 3.53
C LEU A 78 -7.90 -2.65 4.71
N SER A 79 -8.25 -1.38 4.53
CA SER A 79 -8.11 -0.37 5.56
C SER A 79 -8.87 -0.73 6.85
N PRO A 80 -8.48 -0.23 8.04
CA PRO A 80 -9.15 -0.58 9.29
C PRO A 80 -10.64 -0.29 9.30
N SER A 81 -11.08 0.80 8.64
CA SER A 81 -12.49 1.14 8.48
C SER A 81 -12.79 1.66 7.07
N SER A 82 -14.07 1.82 6.75
CA SER A 82 -14.52 2.36 5.46
C SER A 82 -14.77 3.87 5.58
N THR A 83 -14.45 4.62 4.52
CA THR A 83 -14.90 6.01 4.33
C THR A 83 -16.38 6.08 3.98
N SER A 84 -16.94 5.00 3.45
CA SER A 84 -18.36 4.94 3.10
C SER A 84 -19.19 4.62 4.34
N ARG A 85 -20.16 5.49 4.65
CA ARG A 85 -21.14 5.22 5.73
C ARG A 85 -22.04 4.02 5.43
N SER A 86 -22.13 3.62 4.16
CA SER A 86 -22.97 2.50 3.73
C SER A 86 -22.22 1.16 3.73
N SER A 87 -20.93 1.10 4.04
CA SER A 87 -20.15 -0.15 4.01
C SER A 87 -19.15 -0.28 5.16
N GLN A 88 -18.73 -1.52 5.42
CA GLN A 88 -17.54 -1.81 6.22
C GLN A 88 -16.34 -2.03 5.28
N SER A 89 -15.12 -1.94 5.82
CA SER A 89 -13.93 -2.36 5.06
C SER A 89 -13.95 -3.87 4.87
N ALA A 90 -13.28 -4.35 3.82
CA ALA A 90 -13.21 -5.78 3.54
C ALA A 90 -12.62 -6.55 4.73
N PHE A 91 -11.54 -6.03 5.31
CA PHE A 91 -10.87 -6.69 6.42
C PHE A 91 -11.74 -6.73 7.69
N THR A 92 -12.53 -5.70 7.95
CA THR A 92 -13.51 -5.71 9.05
C THR A 92 -14.58 -6.80 8.85
N GLN A 93 -15.05 -7.03 7.63
CA GLN A 93 -15.99 -8.12 7.32
C GLN A 93 -15.33 -9.50 7.51
N MET A 94 -14.06 -9.62 7.16
CA MET A 94 -13.29 -10.86 7.31
C MET A 94 -12.99 -11.19 8.78
N ARG A 95 -12.88 -10.20 9.65
CA ARG A 95 -12.44 -10.32 11.04
C ARG A 95 -13.06 -11.49 11.82
N GLN A 96 -14.36 -11.73 11.66
CA GLN A 96 -15.10 -12.79 12.38
C GLN A 96 -14.86 -14.21 11.83
N HIS A 97 -14.21 -14.32 10.68
CA HIS A 97 -13.91 -15.57 9.98
C HIS A 97 -12.44 -15.98 10.07
N LEU A 98 -11.63 -15.21 10.80
CA LEU A 98 -10.20 -15.44 10.96
C LEU A 98 -9.89 -15.85 12.40
N ASP A 99 -8.95 -16.78 12.57
CA ASP A 99 -8.45 -17.16 13.91
C ASP A 99 -7.83 -15.95 14.63
N HIS A 100 -7.11 -15.12 13.87
CA HIS A 100 -6.60 -13.84 14.33
C HIS A 100 -7.00 -12.71 13.36
N PRO A 101 -7.41 -11.53 13.85
CA PRO A 101 -7.81 -10.40 13.03
C PRO A 101 -6.60 -9.65 12.47
N ILE A 102 -5.72 -10.37 11.76
CA ILE A 102 -4.43 -9.93 11.23
C ILE A 102 -4.28 -10.36 9.77
N PHE A 103 -3.60 -9.56 8.97
CA PHE A 103 -3.05 -9.99 7.69
C PHE A 103 -1.58 -9.62 7.54
N HIS A 104 -0.88 -10.38 6.70
CA HIS A 104 0.51 -10.16 6.34
C HIS A 104 0.63 -9.94 4.84
N LEU A 105 1.43 -8.97 4.45
CA LEU A 105 1.76 -8.66 3.06
C LEU A 105 3.24 -8.94 2.81
N TYR A 106 3.50 -9.70 1.76
CA TYR A 106 4.82 -10.01 1.23
C TYR A 106 4.82 -9.61 -0.24
N LEU A 107 5.53 -8.53 -0.58
CA LEU A 107 5.64 -8.09 -1.98
C LEU A 107 6.98 -8.54 -2.55
N GLU A 108 6.95 -9.16 -3.72
CA GLU A 108 8.15 -9.68 -4.37
C GLU A 108 8.72 -8.72 -5.44
N TYR A 109 9.99 -8.93 -5.73
CA TYR A 109 10.67 -8.34 -6.88
C TYR A 109 10.47 -9.23 -8.10
N GLY A 110 9.63 -8.82 -9.05
CA GLY A 110 9.44 -9.58 -10.28
C GLY A 110 8.61 -8.86 -11.33
N GLY A 111 8.94 -9.11 -12.60
CA GLY A 111 8.12 -8.76 -13.76
C GLY A 111 6.98 -9.76 -13.96
N GLU A 112 6.26 -9.64 -15.08
CA GLU A 112 5.01 -10.37 -15.36
C GLU A 112 5.07 -11.90 -15.24
N GLU A 113 6.26 -12.51 -15.30
CA GLU A 113 6.44 -13.97 -15.24
C GLU A 113 6.74 -14.54 -13.85
N LEU A 114 6.83 -13.71 -12.80
CA LEU A 114 7.10 -14.13 -11.42
C LEU A 114 5.89 -13.92 -10.51
N GLU A 115 5.75 -14.75 -9.47
CA GLU A 115 4.77 -14.50 -8.41
C GLU A 115 5.05 -13.13 -7.77
N GLY A 116 4.10 -12.18 -7.91
CA GLY A 116 4.28 -10.79 -7.48
C GLY A 116 4.24 -10.58 -5.97
N GLY A 117 3.95 -11.62 -5.20
CA GLY A 117 3.85 -11.58 -3.75
C GLY A 117 2.78 -12.50 -3.19
N LYS A 118 2.58 -12.41 -1.88
CA LYS A 118 1.61 -13.17 -1.10
C LYS A 118 0.89 -12.25 -0.12
N ILE A 119 -0.39 -12.51 0.10
CA ILE A 119 -1.14 -12.00 1.25
C ILE A 119 -1.66 -13.18 2.07
N GLU A 120 -1.44 -13.13 3.37
CA GLU A 120 -1.92 -14.15 4.31
C GLU A 120 -2.88 -13.52 5.31
N TYR A 121 -3.97 -14.21 5.61
CA TYR A 121 -4.98 -13.77 6.57
C TYR A 121 -5.06 -14.77 7.72
N GLY A 122 -5.24 -14.28 8.94
CA GLY A 122 -5.66 -15.13 10.06
C GLY A 122 -4.56 -15.79 10.89
N THR A 123 -3.30 -15.78 10.43
CA THR A 123 -2.17 -16.32 11.21
C THR A 123 -1.57 -15.24 12.11
N ALA A 124 -1.30 -15.55 13.39
CA ALA A 124 -0.63 -14.61 14.29
C ALA A 124 0.87 -14.41 13.99
N ASN A 125 1.47 -15.35 13.27
CA ASN A 125 2.90 -15.37 13.02
C ASN A 125 3.18 -15.17 11.53
N VAL A 126 4.16 -14.32 11.24
CA VAL A 126 4.74 -14.20 9.91
C VAL A 126 5.52 -15.46 9.52
N ASP A 127 5.69 -15.65 8.22
CA ASP A 127 6.56 -16.69 7.69
C ASP A 127 8.04 -16.46 8.07
N SER A 128 8.56 -17.25 8.99
CA SER A 128 9.95 -17.13 9.46
C SER A 128 11.00 -17.49 8.41
N GLN A 129 10.61 -18.13 7.29
CA GLN A 129 11.53 -18.39 6.18
C GLN A 129 11.70 -17.17 5.28
N LEU A 130 10.70 -16.27 5.26
CA LEU A 130 10.70 -15.05 4.44
C LEU A 130 11.10 -13.80 5.24
N CYS A 131 11.03 -13.85 6.57
CA CYS A 131 11.11 -12.66 7.40
C CYS A 131 12.15 -12.78 8.52
N ALA A 132 12.84 -11.67 8.77
CA ALA A 132 13.70 -11.54 9.93
C ALA A 132 12.92 -11.68 11.25
N HIS A 133 13.64 -12.08 12.30
CA HIS A 133 13.08 -12.23 13.64
C HIS A 133 12.74 -10.90 14.31
N ASP A 134 13.47 -9.83 14.00
CA ASP A 134 13.25 -8.54 14.66
C ASP A 134 12.19 -7.74 13.91
N ALA A 135 11.30 -7.13 14.68
CA ALA A 135 10.18 -6.34 14.20
C ALA A 135 10.25 -4.91 14.73
N VAL A 136 9.84 -3.97 13.90
CA VAL A 136 9.52 -2.60 14.29
C VAL A 136 8.00 -2.47 14.30
N THR A 137 7.43 -2.17 15.47
CA THR A 137 5.97 -2.20 15.68
C THR A 137 5.43 -0.83 16.05
N PHE A 138 4.31 -0.44 15.43
CA PHE A 138 3.65 0.84 15.62
C PHE A 138 2.18 0.66 15.94
N PRO A 139 1.66 1.27 17.01
CA PRO A 139 0.23 1.35 17.22
C PRO A 139 -0.41 2.33 16.21
N PHE A 140 -1.66 2.09 15.86
CA PHE A 140 -2.52 3.05 15.17
C PHE A 140 -3.83 3.24 15.95
N PRO A 141 -4.52 4.40 15.83
CA PRO A 141 -5.78 4.63 16.53
C PRO A 141 -6.84 3.60 16.16
N SER A 142 -7.63 3.13 17.14
CA SER A 142 -8.64 2.10 16.89
C SER A 142 -9.79 2.54 15.99
N ASP A 143 -10.02 3.85 15.90
CA ASP A 143 -10.98 4.51 15.03
C ASP A 143 -10.34 5.04 13.73
N SER A 144 -9.08 4.70 13.45
CA SER A 144 -8.39 5.15 12.26
C SER A 144 -9.06 4.64 10.98
N TYR A 145 -9.16 5.51 9.98
CA TYR A 145 -9.54 5.10 8.63
C TYR A 145 -8.40 4.40 7.90
N SER A 146 -7.15 4.73 8.20
CA SER A 146 -5.99 4.24 7.48
C SER A 146 -4.94 3.64 8.42
N PHE A 147 -4.05 2.85 7.84
CA PHE A 147 -2.85 2.39 8.49
C PHE A 147 -1.82 3.53 8.52
N CYS A 148 -1.55 4.07 9.71
CA CYS A 148 -0.74 5.27 9.84
C CYS A 148 0.30 5.18 10.95
N VAL A 149 1.43 5.87 10.76
CA VAL A 149 2.50 5.96 11.76
C VAL A 149 3.10 7.38 11.75
N SER A 150 3.74 7.77 12.85
CA SER A 150 4.59 8.96 12.87
C SER A 150 5.98 8.59 12.38
N LEU A 151 6.50 9.28 11.35
CA LEU A 151 7.86 9.13 10.85
C LEU A 151 8.53 10.49 10.75
N SER A 152 9.82 10.51 11.04
CA SER A 152 10.74 11.60 10.74
C SER A 152 11.76 11.11 9.70
N VAL A 153 12.03 11.92 8.69
CA VAL A 153 13.05 11.60 7.68
C VAL A 153 14.37 12.22 8.11
N TYR A 154 15.43 11.42 8.15
CA TYR A 154 16.80 11.91 8.33
C TYR A 154 17.72 11.22 7.33
N PHE A 155 18.63 11.97 6.75
CA PHE A 155 19.69 11.41 5.92
C PHE A 155 20.78 10.84 6.82
N ASP A 156 21.34 9.69 6.43
CA ASP A 156 22.56 9.15 7.04
C ASP A 156 23.80 9.82 6.38
N ASP A 157 23.77 11.15 6.27
CA ASP A 157 24.89 12.00 5.84
C ASP A 157 25.62 12.63 7.05
N GLY A 158 25.16 12.33 8.27
CA GLY A 158 25.66 12.93 9.50
C GLY A 158 25.10 14.33 9.79
N ALA A 159 24.22 14.86 8.94
CA ALA A 159 23.58 16.15 9.14
C ALA A 159 22.26 15.99 9.92
N LYS A 160 22.18 16.70 11.06
CA LYS A 160 20.91 16.85 11.78
C LYS A 160 20.04 17.86 11.02
N HIS A 161 18.99 17.38 10.39
CA HIS A 161 17.90 18.24 9.94
C HIS A 161 16.93 18.44 11.11
N GLU A 162 17.15 19.49 11.89
CA GLU A 162 16.19 19.92 12.91
C GLU A 162 15.02 20.62 12.23
N GLY A 163 13.83 20.02 12.33
CA GLY A 163 12.56 20.57 11.89
C GLY A 163 11.52 20.28 12.95
N GLU A 164 10.99 21.34 13.54
CA GLU A 164 10.14 21.39 14.73
C GLU A 164 8.72 20.84 14.49
N ASP A 165 8.14 20.28 15.56
CA ASP A 165 6.76 19.80 15.79
C ASP A 165 6.21 18.64 14.93
N PHE A 166 6.42 17.40 15.43
CA PHE A 166 5.91 16.12 14.88
C PHE A 166 4.60 15.62 15.55
N HIS A 167 3.62 16.50 15.80
CA HIS A 167 2.43 16.14 16.59
C HIS A 167 1.24 15.57 15.80
N THR A 168 1.33 15.32 14.49
CA THR A 168 0.21 14.79 13.70
C THR A 168 0.70 13.81 12.66
N VAL A 169 0.06 12.63 12.60
CA VAL A 169 0.25 11.51 11.65
C VAL A 169 1.05 11.92 10.41
N SER A 170 2.30 11.45 10.32
CA SER A 170 3.24 11.89 9.28
C SER A 170 3.40 10.88 8.15
N ALA A 171 2.88 9.66 8.27
CA ALA A 171 2.93 8.65 7.23
C ALA A 171 1.70 7.73 7.20
N LEU A 172 1.26 7.36 5.99
CA LEU A 172 0.31 6.28 5.71
C LEU A 172 1.06 5.10 5.12
N VAL A 173 0.59 3.87 5.35
CA VAL A 173 1.14 2.67 4.73
C VAL A 173 0.11 2.13 3.75
N ASP A 174 0.47 2.11 2.47
CA ASP A 174 -0.49 1.94 1.39
C ASP A 174 0.07 1.08 0.25
N SER A 175 -0.41 -0.16 0.14
CA SER A 175 -0.03 -1.07 -0.94
C SER A 175 -0.63 -0.67 -2.30
N GLY A 176 -1.60 0.26 -2.33
CA GLY A 176 -2.17 0.82 -3.56
C GLY A 176 -1.33 1.94 -4.18
N SER A 177 -0.24 2.37 -3.51
CA SER A 177 0.66 3.41 -3.99
C SER A 177 1.94 2.81 -4.59
N ASN A 178 2.18 3.04 -5.89
CA ASN A 178 3.36 2.52 -6.62
C ASN A 178 4.69 3.21 -6.25
N PHE A 179 4.63 4.36 -5.58
CA PHE A 179 5.78 5.14 -5.14
C PHE A 179 5.69 5.43 -3.65
N ILE A 180 6.80 5.80 -3.03
CA ILE A 180 6.78 6.51 -1.76
C ILE A 180 6.44 7.97 -2.06
N LEU A 181 5.29 8.44 -1.61
CA LEU A 181 4.87 9.83 -1.82
C LEU A 181 5.26 10.67 -0.61
N GLY A 182 5.75 11.88 -0.83
CA GLY A 182 6.16 12.76 0.26
C GLY A 182 6.10 14.24 -0.07
N PRO A 183 6.44 15.12 0.90
CA PRO A 183 6.44 16.55 0.68
C PRO A 183 7.41 16.90 -0.46
N PRO A 184 7.00 17.69 -1.48
CA PRO A 184 7.82 17.91 -2.69
C PRO A 184 9.24 18.41 -2.40
N GLU A 185 9.39 19.32 -1.43
CA GLU A 185 10.70 19.84 -1.03
C GLU A 185 11.61 18.77 -0.41
N GLU A 186 11.05 17.80 0.33
CA GLU A 186 11.82 16.70 0.92
C GLU A 186 12.15 15.63 -0.13
N VAL A 187 11.22 15.32 -1.03
CA VAL A 187 11.45 14.42 -2.17
C VAL A 187 12.55 14.97 -3.08
N LYS A 188 12.54 16.27 -3.36
CA LYS A 188 13.59 16.93 -4.14
C LYS A 188 14.97 16.79 -3.49
N LYS A 189 15.09 17.03 -2.17
CA LYS A 189 16.36 16.83 -1.44
C LYS A 189 16.83 15.38 -1.49
N LEU A 190 15.91 14.43 -1.36
CA LEU A 190 16.20 13.00 -1.48
C LEU A 190 16.74 12.68 -2.87
N ALA A 191 16.08 13.17 -3.92
CA ALA A 191 16.49 12.98 -5.30
C ALA A 191 17.91 13.54 -5.55
N GLU A 192 18.18 14.77 -5.13
CA GLU A 192 19.49 15.41 -5.25
C GLU A 192 20.61 14.60 -4.57
N THR A 193 20.33 14.01 -3.40
CA THR A 193 21.29 13.21 -2.62
C THR A 193 21.70 11.92 -3.33
N VAL A 194 20.76 11.28 -4.04
CA VAL A 194 21.01 10.04 -4.78
C VAL A 194 21.34 10.27 -6.26
N GLY A 195 21.45 11.53 -6.68
CA GLY A 195 21.73 11.91 -8.06
C GLY A 195 20.56 11.65 -9.02
N ALA A 196 19.33 11.54 -8.51
CA ALA A 196 18.13 11.45 -9.32
C ALA A 196 17.74 12.83 -9.86
N THR A 197 17.27 12.87 -11.12
CA THR A 197 17.00 14.11 -11.84
C THR A 197 15.62 14.09 -12.48
N ARG A 198 15.06 15.26 -12.70
CA ARG A 198 13.79 15.45 -13.41
C ARG A 198 13.90 16.69 -14.27
N ASP A 199 13.27 16.68 -15.44
CA ASP A 199 13.24 17.83 -16.32
C ASP A 199 12.60 19.04 -15.62
N GLN A 200 13.26 20.20 -15.72
CA GLN A 200 12.80 21.41 -15.05
C GLN A 200 11.40 21.82 -15.52
N GLY A 201 10.53 22.16 -14.58
CA GLY A 201 9.15 22.58 -14.86
C GLY A 201 8.17 21.44 -15.17
N THR A 202 8.60 20.18 -15.05
CA THR A 202 7.72 19.01 -15.18
C THR A 202 7.25 18.50 -13.81
N THR A 203 6.06 17.91 -13.77
CA THR A 203 5.46 17.27 -12.58
C THR A 203 5.56 15.75 -12.64
N GLY A 204 6.54 15.20 -13.37
CA GLY A 204 6.74 13.76 -13.55
C GLY A 204 7.57 13.11 -12.44
N PRO A 205 7.81 11.79 -12.50
CA PRO A 205 8.76 11.12 -11.62
C PRO A 205 10.20 11.57 -11.89
N TYR A 206 11.09 11.38 -10.91
CA TYR A 206 12.53 11.55 -11.11
C TYR A 206 13.10 10.30 -11.78
N HIS A 207 14.10 10.49 -12.64
CA HIS A 207 14.92 9.43 -13.21
C HIS A 207 16.16 9.20 -12.34
N ILE A 208 16.60 7.95 -12.25
CA ILE A 208 17.80 7.56 -11.50
C ILE A 208 18.59 6.52 -12.31
N PRO A 209 19.94 6.50 -12.24
CA PRO A 209 20.70 5.46 -12.92
C PRO A 209 20.31 4.06 -12.43
N CYS A 210 19.98 3.14 -13.33
CA CYS A 210 19.57 1.78 -12.96
C CYS A 210 20.63 1.03 -12.12
N ALA A 211 21.92 1.24 -12.41
CA ALA A 211 23.02 0.67 -11.64
C ALA A 211 23.02 1.08 -10.15
N TYR A 212 22.30 2.16 -9.79
CA TYR A 212 22.15 2.58 -8.41
C TYR A 212 21.38 1.55 -7.57
N ALA A 213 20.60 0.65 -8.18
CA ALA A 213 19.90 -0.42 -7.47
C ALA A 213 20.86 -1.33 -6.67
N GLU A 214 22.06 -1.55 -7.18
CA GLU A 214 23.06 -2.45 -6.57
C GLU A 214 24.12 -1.71 -5.73
N GLN A 215 24.32 -0.41 -6.01
CA GLN A 215 25.46 0.36 -5.49
C GLN A 215 25.03 1.51 -4.56
N GLY A 216 23.73 1.84 -4.57
CA GLY A 216 23.17 2.95 -3.84
C GLY A 216 23.13 2.72 -2.33
N LYS A 217 22.97 3.82 -1.59
CA LYS A 217 22.79 3.80 -0.14
C LYS A 217 21.32 3.77 0.23
N ASP A 218 20.97 3.02 1.25
CA ASP A 218 19.61 3.01 1.79
C ASP A 218 19.14 4.40 2.24
N ILE A 219 17.87 4.70 2.00
CA ILE A 219 17.17 5.85 2.59
C ILE A 219 16.57 5.40 3.93
N VAL A 220 16.75 6.18 4.99
CA VAL A 220 16.35 5.79 6.35
C VAL A 220 15.27 6.71 6.91
N PHE A 221 14.12 6.13 7.20
CA PHE A 221 13.08 6.75 8.02
C PHE A 221 13.34 6.45 9.49
N THR A 222 13.28 7.46 10.34
CA THR A 222 13.37 7.30 11.80
C THR A 222 11.99 7.44 12.40
N ALA A 223 11.57 6.43 13.15
CA ALA A 223 10.30 6.41 13.83
C ALA A 223 10.47 6.76 15.34
N PRO A 224 9.36 6.98 16.08
CA PRO A 224 9.41 7.20 17.53
C PRO A 224 10.28 6.16 18.25
N GLY A 225 11.02 6.61 19.26
CA GLY A 225 11.98 5.74 19.96
C GLY A 225 13.29 5.48 19.20
N LYS A 226 13.57 6.25 18.13
CA LYS A 226 14.79 6.15 17.29
C LYS A 226 14.91 4.82 16.52
N GLN A 227 13.79 4.14 16.31
CA GLN A 227 13.74 2.96 15.45
C GLN A 227 13.99 3.39 14.00
N LYS A 228 14.77 2.60 13.26
CA LYS A 228 15.15 2.90 11.88
C LYS A 228 14.46 1.95 10.91
N LEU A 229 13.74 2.51 9.95
CA LEU A 229 13.14 1.81 8.82
C LEU A 229 13.89 2.21 7.56
N ARG A 230 14.56 1.24 6.93
CA ARG A 230 15.35 1.42 5.72
C ARG A 230 14.53 1.12 4.47
N VAL A 231 14.75 1.88 3.41
CA VAL A 231 14.35 1.57 2.04
C VAL A 231 15.62 1.39 1.25
N SER A 232 15.90 0.16 0.82
CA SER A 232 17.15 -0.15 0.13
C SER A 232 17.20 0.46 -1.26
N ALA A 233 18.40 0.64 -1.80
CA ALA A 233 18.58 1.15 -3.16
C ALA A 233 17.88 0.30 -4.21
N ARG A 234 17.97 -1.02 -4.07
CA ARG A 234 17.22 -1.96 -4.89
C ARG A 234 15.73 -1.67 -4.87
N ASN A 235 15.19 -1.26 -3.73
CA ASN A 235 13.76 -1.03 -3.52
C ASN A 235 13.22 0.27 -4.11
N TYR A 236 13.98 1.37 -4.01
CA TYR A 236 13.58 2.66 -4.55
C TYR A 236 14.11 2.94 -5.97
N VAL A 237 14.85 2.02 -6.59
CA VAL A 237 15.16 2.10 -8.02
C VAL A 237 14.15 1.24 -8.76
N VAL A 238 13.22 1.88 -9.45
CA VAL A 238 12.08 1.22 -10.10
C VAL A 238 12.30 1.18 -11.61
N THR A 239 12.50 -0.01 -12.15
CA THR A 239 12.65 -0.23 -13.60
C THR A 239 11.30 -0.08 -14.30
N MET A 240 11.28 0.62 -15.45
CA MET A 240 10.11 0.71 -16.31
C MET A 240 9.87 -0.62 -17.02
N HIS A 241 8.62 -1.10 -17.00
CA HIS A 241 8.26 -2.37 -17.63
C HIS A 241 8.58 -2.39 -19.14
N ASP A 242 8.27 -1.29 -19.85
CA ASP A 242 8.48 -1.20 -21.30
C ASP A 242 9.93 -0.89 -21.71
N ASN A 243 10.81 -0.58 -20.74
CA ASN A 243 12.20 -0.25 -21.01
C ASN A 243 13.09 -0.46 -19.77
N GLU A 244 13.78 -1.59 -19.73
CA GLU A 244 14.63 -1.96 -18.59
C GLU A 244 15.85 -1.04 -18.39
N ASP A 245 16.24 -0.27 -19.40
CA ASP A 245 17.32 0.71 -19.31
C ASP A 245 16.87 2.04 -18.67
N VAL A 246 15.56 2.22 -18.44
CA VAL A 246 14.99 3.42 -17.81
C VAL A 246 14.52 3.09 -16.40
N CYS A 247 15.18 3.68 -15.41
CA CYS A 247 14.79 3.58 -14.02
C CYS A 247 14.27 4.91 -13.47
N LEU A 248 13.20 4.79 -12.70
CA LEU A 248 12.59 5.87 -11.95
C LEU A 248 13.03 5.80 -10.49
N PHE A 249 13.18 6.97 -9.89
CA PHE A 249 13.30 7.09 -8.45
C PHE A 249 11.94 6.79 -7.83
N GLY A 250 11.90 5.80 -6.94
CA GLY A 250 10.73 5.27 -6.24
C GLY A 250 10.11 6.24 -5.23
N PHE A 251 10.48 7.51 -5.28
CA PHE A 251 9.90 8.60 -4.53
C PHE A 251 9.30 9.62 -5.49
N ALA A 252 8.10 10.09 -5.18
CA ALA A 252 7.42 11.10 -5.97
C ALA A 252 6.75 12.16 -5.10
N ASP A 253 6.47 13.30 -5.71
CA ASP A 253 5.79 14.42 -5.06
C ASP A 253 4.39 13.98 -4.63
N GLY A 254 4.12 14.05 -3.33
CA GLY A 254 2.82 13.80 -2.73
C GLY A 254 1.99 15.07 -2.57
N SER A 255 0.89 14.97 -1.82
CA SER A 255 0.09 16.14 -1.44
C SER A 255 0.89 17.12 -0.58
N GLY A 256 0.57 18.42 -0.68
CA GLY A 256 1.24 19.48 0.08
C GLY A 256 1.02 19.46 1.60
N ASP A 257 0.34 18.44 2.13
CA ASP A 257 -0.07 18.33 3.54
C ASP A 257 1.00 17.70 4.45
N ARG A 258 2.27 17.73 4.03
CA ARG A 258 3.45 17.26 4.76
C ARG A 258 3.43 15.77 5.14
N ARG A 259 2.49 14.96 4.63
CA ARG A 259 2.39 13.53 4.91
C ARG A 259 3.21 12.70 3.92
N TRP A 260 3.70 11.57 4.41
CA TRP A 260 4.30 10.51 3.62
C TRP A 260 3.26 9.42 3.31
N ILE A 261 3.39 8.77 2.16
CA ILE A 261 2.68 7.53 1.84
C ILE A 261 3.76 6.49 1.53
N MET A 262 3.86 5.49 2.39
CA MET A 262 4.81 4.40 2.32
C MET A 262 4.27 3.32 1.38
N GLY A 263 4.53 3.52 0.10
CA GLY A 263 4.06 2.66 -0.99
C GLY A 263 4.86 1.38 -1.21
N THR A 264 4.74 0.80 -2.40
CA THR A 264 5.36 -0.47 -2.78
C THR A 264 6.88 -0.50 -2.61
N PRO A 265 7.70 0.57 -2.85
CA PRO A 265 9.13 0.53 -2.59
C PRO A 265 9.45 0.26 -1.10
N PHE A 266 8.67 0.84 -0.19
CA PHE A 266 8.82 0.56 1.23
C PHE A 266 8.36 -0.87 1.55
N LEU A 267 7.13 -1.23 1.15
CA LEU A 267 6.53 -2.51 1.49
C LEU A 267 7.29 -3.73 0.95
N ARG A 268 7.97 -3.61 -0.20
CA ARG A 268 8.86 -4.68 -0.72
C ARG A 268 10.03 -5.00 0.21
N GLY A 269 10.45 -4.07 1.05
CA GLY A 269 11.54 -4.29 2.01
C GLY A 269 11.14 -5.06 3.26
N TYR A 270 9.84 -5.27 3.47
CA TYR A 270 9.32 -5.77 4.72
C TYR A 270 8.24 -6.83 4.54
N CYS A 271 8.25 -7.82 5.41
CA CYS A 271 7.03 -8.53 5.77
C CYS A 271 6.19 -7.59 6.64
N ALA A 272 5.16 -7.00 6.04
CA ALA A 272 4.29 -6.04 6.71
C ALA A 272 3.08 -6.75 7.32
N SER A 273 2.87 -6.58 8.62
CA SER A 273 1.76 -7.19 9.36
C SER A 273 0.81 -6.10 9.85
N PHE A 274 -0.49 -6.35 9.74
CA PHE A 274 -1.54 -5.40 10.10
C PHE A 274 -2.57 -6.09 11.00
N ASP A 275 -2.54 -5.79 12.29
CA ASP A 275 -3.35 -6.46 13.33
C ASP A 275 -4.45 -5.52 13.85
N LEU A 276 -5.71 -5.79 13.49
CA LEU A 276 -6.89 -5.05 13.99
C LEU A 276 -7.28 -5.46 15.42
N GLY A 277 -6.84 -6.61 15.90
CA GLY A 277 -7.10 -7.04 17.28
C GLY A 277 -6.32 -6.18 18.28
N LYS A 278 -5.08 -5.87 17.94
CA LYS A 278 -4.17 -5.05 18.75
C LYS A 278 -4.06 -3.60 18.29
N HIS A 279 -4.56 -3.28 17.10
CA HIS A 279 -4.40 -1.98 16.45
C HIS A 279 -2.92 -1.61 16.28
N GLU A 280 -2.14 -2.56 15.74
CA GLU A 280 -0.72 -2.38 15.49
C GLU A 280 -0.32 -2.81 14.08
N MET A 281 0.72 -2.17 13.57
CA MET A 281 1.45 -2.62 12.39
C MET A 281 2.84 -3.06 12.80
N SER A 282 3.36 -4.10 12.16
CA SER A 282 4.71 -4.61 12.41
C SER A 282 5.46 -4.82 11.10
N PHE A 283 6.69 -4.31 11.05
CA PHE A 283 7.57 -4.41 9.89
C PHE A 283 8.81 -5.23 10.25
N ARG A 284 8.95 -6.38 9.62
CA ARG A 284 10.14 -7.24 9.72
C ARG A 284 10.88 -7.22 8.39
N GLN A 285 12.20 -7.12 8.41
CA GLN A 285 12.99 -7.12 7.18
C GLN A 285 12.66 -8.38 6.36
N ARG A 286 12.37 -8.21 5.07
CA ARG A 286 12.25 -9.32 4.12
C ARG A 286 13.64 -9.89 3.84
N LEU A 287 13.80 -11.22 3.97
CA LEU A 287 15.05 -11.97 3.76
C LEU A 287 15.37 -12.21 2.29
#